data_AF-A0A7H4MHP8-F1
#
_entry.id   AF-A0A7H4MHP8-F1
#
_cell.length_a   1.000
_cell.length_b   1.000
_cell.length_c   1.000
_cell.angle_alpha   90.00
_cell.angle_beta   90.00
_cell.angle_gamma   90.00
#
_symmetry.space_group_name_H-M   'P 1'
#
loop_
_entity.id
_entity.type
_entity.pdbx_description
1 polymer ?
#
loop_
_entity_poly.entity_id
_entity_poly.type
_entity_poly.pdbx_seq_one_letter_code
_entity_poly.pdbx_strand_id
1 'polypeptide(L)'
;MDGNRTQYSCRGVCLHHHGHLARLLSNGLVVCLAQGRHRYYRLAGAHIAALLENLMGVSMQAHKTLLPSTPVNLRYARTCYDHLAGELAVNIYEFMLREKWLAADGLALTSAGKAQLERLWRSTEHPPAT
;
A
#
# COMPACT_ATOMS: atom_id res chain seq x y z
N MET A 1 45.06 -7.57 -14.30
CA MET A 1 45.22 -8.93 -13.79
C MET A 1 44.09 -9.28 -12.82
N ASP A 2 42.86 -9.59 -13.17
CA ASP A 2 41.98 -9.42 -14.32
C ASP A 2 40.61 -9.83 -13.81
N GLY A 3 39.56 -9.06 -14.12
CA GLY A 3 38.21 -9.37 -13.66
C GLY A 3 37.14 -8.58 -14.41
N ASN A 4 37.45 -8.21 -15.65
CA ASN A 4 36.56 -7.58 -16.60
C ASN A 4 35.51 -8.58 -17.11
N ARG A 5 34.30 -8.51 -16.58
CA ARG A 5 33.00 -8.82 -17.22
C ARG A 5 31.93 -8.70 -16.13
N THR A 6 30.88 -7.91 -16.29
CA THR A 6 29.85 -8.22 -17.26
C THR A 6 29.06 -6.95 -17.58
N GLN A 7 29.04 -6.59 -18.85
CA GLN A 7 28.06 -5.67 -19.42
C GLN A 7 26.66 -6.25 -19.20
N TYR A 8 25.86 -5.64 -18.34
CA TYR A 8 24.41 -5.91 -18.31
C TYR A 8 23.73 -4.94 -19.27
N SER A 9 23.89 -5.23 -20.56
CA SER A 9 23.03 -4.69 -21.60
C SER A 9 21.64 -5.29 -21.42
N CYS A 10 20.76 -4.58 -20.70
CA CYS A 10 19.35 -4.92 -20.63
C CYS A 10 18.60 -4.16 -21.74
N ARG A 11 18.86 -4.52 -23.01
CA ARG A 11 17.95 -4.20 -24.12
C ARG A 11 16.74 -5.13 -24.02
N GLY A 12 15.79 -4.77 -23.17
CA GLY A 12 14.61 -5.58 -22.91
C GLY A 12 13.53 -4.72 -22.28
N VAL A 13 12.73 -4.11 -23.14
CA VAL A 13 11.60 -3.23 -22.83
C VAL A 13 10.69 -3.86 -21.76
N CYS A 14 10.66 -3.26 -20.57
CA CYS A 14 9.74 -3.62 -19.49
C CYS A 14 8.50 -2.69 -19.53
N LEU A 15 7.70 -2.75 -20.59
CA LEU A 15 6.47 -1.96 -20.78
C LEU A 15 5.28 -2.55 -20.01
N HIS A 16 5.34 -2.51 -18.68
CA HIS A 16 4.19 -2.40 -17.77
C HIS A 16 4.73 -2.52 -16.35
N HIS A 17 4.74 -1.42 -15.60
CA HIS A 17 4.61 -1.31 -14.13
C HIS A 17 4.90 0.15 -13.76
N HIS A 18 3.96 0.78 -13.04
CA HIS A 18 4.00 2.09 -12.39
C HIS A 18 5.05 3.09 -12.94
N GLY A 19 4.62 4.12 -13.66
CA GLY A 19 5.50 5.06 -14.39
C GLY A 19 6.68 5.64 -13.61
N HIS A 20 6.61 5.70 -12.28
CA HIS A 20 7.74 6.08 -11.43
C HIS A 20 8.90 5.07 -11.47
N LEU A 21 8.62 3.76 -11.40
CA LEU A 21 9.66 2.73 -11.35
C LEU A 21 10.39 2.60 -12.68
N ALA A 22 9.66 2.77 -13.79
CA ALA A 22 10.25 2.86 -15.12
C ALA A 22 11.21 4.06 -15.24
N ARG A 23 10.84 5.22 -14.68
CA ARG A 23 11.71 6.41 -14.64
C ARG A 23 12.94 6.19 -13.76
N LEU A 24 12.80 5.54 -12.61
CA LEU A 24 13.95 5.24 -11.75
C LEU A 24 14.94 4.29 -12.43
N LEU A 25 14.41 3.29 -13.16
CA LEU A 25 15.23 2.35 -13.93
C LEU A 25 15.93 3.04 -15.10
N SER A 26 15.24 3.90 -15.86
CA SER A 26 15.82 4.63 -16.99
C SER A 26 16.90 5.64 -16.58
N ASN A 27 16.80 6.17 -15.35
CA ASN A 27 17.80 7.09 -14.78
C ASN A 27 18.88 6.36 -13.98
N GLY A 28 18.93 5.02 -14.01
CA GLY A 28 19.99 4.23 -13.37
C GLY A 28 19.98 4.28 -11.84
N LEU A 29 18.87 4.67 -11.21
CA LEU A 29 18.75 4.74 -9.75
C LEU A 29 18.43 3.38 -9.13
N VAL A 30 17.76 2.51 -9.90
CA VAL A 30 17.42 1.14 -9.52
C VAL A 30 17.83 0.15 -10.60
N VAL A 31 18.04 -1.10 -10.20
CA VAL A 31 18.34 -2.24 -11.07
C VAL A 31 17.23 -3.28 -10.90
N CYS A 32 16.78 -3.85 -12.01
CA CYS A 32 15.77 -4.90 -12.04
C CYS A 32 16.44 -6.28 -12.06
N LEU A 33 15.99 -7.17 -11.18
CA LEU A 33 16.35 -8.58 -11.11
C LEU A 33 15.10 -9.40 -11.44
N ALA A 34 15.12 -10.11 -12.56
CA ALA A 34 14.04 -11.02 -12.92
C ALA A 34 14.25 -12.36 -12.24
N GLN A 35 13.28 -12.80 -11.43
CA GLN A 35 13.26 -14.12 -10.79
C GLN A 35 11.88 -14.75 -11.02
N GLY A 36 11.83 -15.66 -11.99
CA GLY A 36 10.60 -16.29 -12.44
C GLY A 36 9.58 -15.25 -12.96
N ARG A 37 8.37 -15.27 -12.39
CA ARG A 37 7.29 -14.32 -12.74
C ARG A 37 7.40 -12.99 -12.01
N HIS A 38 8.31 -12.88 -11.05
CA HIS A 38 8.47 -11.70 -10.22
C HIS A 38 9.68 -10.87 -10.68
N ARG A 39 9.54 -9.55 -10.55
CA ARG A 39 10.60 -8.58 -10.80
C ARG A 39 10.94 -7.90 -9.48
N TYR A 40 12.18 -8.10 -9.05
CA TYR A 40 12.71 -7.46 -7.87
C TYR A 40 13.51 -6.23 -8.28
N TYR A 41 13.41 -5.16 -7.52
CA TYR A 41 14.14 -3.92 -7.78
C TYR A 41 15.05 -3.65 -6.59
N ARG A 42 16.31 -3.35 -6.87
CA ARG A 42 17.28 -2.91 -5.86
C ARG A 42 17.85 -1.55 -6.25
N LEU A 43 18.35 -0.80 -5.28
CA LEU A 43 19.14 0.40 -5.57
C LEU A 43 20.38 0.02 -6.40
N ALA A 44 20.78 0.91 -7.31
CA ALA A 44 21.92 0.67 -8.19
C ALA A 44 23.22 0.46 -7.40
N GLY A 45 23.39 1.16 -6.27
CA GLY A 45 24.48 0.94 -5.34
C GLY A 45 24.37 1.77 -4.06
N ALA A 46 25.35 1.60 -3.17
CA ALA A 46 25.40 2.26 -1.86
C ALA A 46 25.42 3.80 -1.95
N HIS A 47 25.99 4.37 -3.01
CA HIS A 47 26.00 5.82 -3.23
C HIS A 47 24.59 6.41 -3.43
N ILE A 48 23.68 5.66 -4.06
CA ILE A 48 22.27 6.08 -4.19
C ILE A 48 21.55 5.97 -2.84
N ALA A 49 21.85 4.93 -2.05
CA ALA A 49 21.29 4.80 -0.70
C ALA A 49 21.70 5.98 0.20
N ALA A 50 22.99 6.32 0.23
CA ALA A 50 23.51 7.45 0.99
C ALA A 50 22.90 8.79 0.54
N LEU A 51 22.71 8.98 -0.77
CA LEU A 51 22.02 10.16 -1.30
C LEU A 51 20.57 10.26 -0.80
N LEU A 52 19.83 9.15 -0.84
CA LEU A 52 18.45 9.10 -0.35
C LEU A 52 18.37 9.36 1.16
N GLU A 53 19.31 8.82 1.95
CA GLU A 53 19.41 9.08 3.39
C GLU A 53 19.61 10.57 3.70
N ASN A 54 20.53 11.22 2.99
CA ASN A 54 20.76 12.66 3.13
C ASN A 54 19.53 13.48 2.71
N LEU A 55 18.87 13.12 1.60
CA LEU A 55 17.64 13.78 1.16
C LEU A 55 16.50 13.60 2.17
N MET A 56 16.38 12.42 2.79
CA MET A 56 15.41 12.18 3.86
C MET A 56 15.66 13.13 5.03
N GLY A 57 16.91 13.26 5.49
CA GLY A 57 17.29 14.18 6.56
C GLY A 57 16.93 15.64 6.28
N VAL A 58 17.13 16.10 5.04
CA VAL A 58 16.75 17.46 4.63
C VAL A 58 15.22 17.63 4.48
N SER A 59 14.53 16.63 3.93
CA SER A 59 13.08 16.70 3.69
C SER A 59 12.25 16.72 4.98
N MET A 60 12.75 16.08 6.05
CA MET A 60 12.07 16.04 7.36
C MET A 60 12.10 17.37 8.09
N GLN A 61 13.04 18.26 7.76
CA GLN A 61 13.07 19.63 8.29
C GLN A 61 12.03 20.53 7.62
N ALA A 62 11.62 20.20 6.39
CA ALA A 62 10.62 20.92 5.63
C ALA A 62 9.25 20.26 5.80
N HIS A 63 8.70 20.26 7.01
CA HIS A 63 7.35 19.75 7.23
C HIS A 63 6.31 20.76 6.70
N LYS A 64 6.17 20.83 5.38
CA LYS A 64 4.91 21.29 4.78
C LYS A 64 3.88 20.24 5.12
N THR A 65 2.87 20.62 5.90
CA THR A 65 1.65 19.83 6.07
C THR A 65 1.16 19.46 4.68
N LEU A 66 1.28 18.19 4.30
CA LEU A 66 0.80 17.71 3.01
C LEU A 66 -0.71 17.85 3.02
N LEU A 67 -1.22 18.84 2.29
CA LEU A 67 -2.64 18.96 2.06
C LEU A 67 -3.07 17.74 1.25
N PRO A 68 -3.99 16.90 1.77
CA PRO A 68 -4.43 15.72 1.05
C PRO A 68 -5.07 16.17 -0.27
N SER A 69 -4.47 15.80 -1.40
CA SER A 69 -5.07 16.00 -2.72
C SER A 69 -6.26 15.05 -2.97
N THR A 70 -6.51 14.14 -2.03
CA THR A 70 -7.58 13.15 -2.09
C THR A 70 -8.95 13.83 -1.94
N PRO A 71 -9.87 13.62 -2.89
CA PRO A 71 -11.26 14.09 -2.79
C PRO A 71 -11.92 13.74 -1.46
N VAL A 72 -12.77 14.63 -0.94
CA VAL A 72 -13.44 14.47 0.37
C VAL A 72 -14.22 13.16 0.46
N ASN A 73 -14.96 12.81 -0.60
CA ASN A 73 -15.74 11.57 -0.66
C ASN A 73 -14.85 10.32 -0.51
N LEU A 74 -13.69 10.30 -1.17
CA LEU A 74 -12.74 9.19 -1.05
C LEU A 74 -12.05 9.14 0.30
N ARG A 75 -11.90 10.28 1.00
CA ARG A 75 -11.41 10.31 2.38
C ARG A 75 -12.45 9.75 3.36
N TYR A 76 -13.73 10.07 3.12
CA TYR A 76 -14.83 9.61 3.96
C TYR A 76 -15.05 8.10 3.84
N ALA A 77 -15.28 7.59 2.63
CA ALA A 77 -15.53 6.17 2.40
C ALA A 77 -15.08 5.74 1.01
N ARG A 78 -14.38 4.61 0.92
CA ARG A 78 -14.00 3.95 -0.33
C ARG A 78 -13.72 2.48 -0.10
N THR A 79 -13.63 1.70 -1.16
CA THR A 79 -13.03 0.37 -1.11
C THR A 79 -11.62 0.46 -1.66
N CYS A 80 -10.62 0.02 -0.90
CA CYS A 80 -9.27 -0.18 -1.39
C CYS A 80 -9.11 -1.67 -1.68
N TYR A 81 -8.96 -2.04 -2.95
CA TYR A 81 -8.95 -3.44 -3.37
C TYR A 81 -10.22 -4.18 -2.92
N ASP A 82 -10.07 -5.08 -1.95
CA ASP A 82 -11.07 -5.97 -1.37
C ASP A 82 -11.47 -5.57 0.07
N HIS A 83 -11.01 -4.43 0.58
CA HIS A 83 -11.34 -3.96 1.93
C HIS A 83 -11.92 -2.55 1.95
N LEU A 84 -12.76 -2.30 2.95
CA LEU A 84 -13.31 -0.98 3.21
C LEU A 84 -12.24 -0.06 3.81
N ALA A 85 -12.16 1.17 3.32
CA ALA A 85 -11.19 2.16 3.72
C ALA A 85 -11.82 3.57 3.80
N GLY A 86 -11.12 4.48 4.46
CA GLY A 86 -11.61 5.83 4.74
C GLY A 86 -12.05 5.99 6.19
N GLU A 87 -12.45 7.20 6.55
CA GLU A 87 -12.86 7.57 7.90
C GLU A 87 -13.99 6.69 8.43
N LEU A 88 -15.00 6.39 7.59
CA LEU A 88 -16.10 5.50 7.94
C LEU A 88 -15.60 4.09 8.31
N ALA A 89 -14.64 3.55 7.55
CA ALA A 89 -14.08 2.22 7.78
C ALA A 89 -13.36 2.15 9.13
N VAL A 90 -12.58 3.18 9.45
CA VAL A 90 -11.87 3.30 10.73
C VAL A 90 -12.87 3.42 11.87
N ASN A 91 -13.91 4.24 11.73
CA ASN A 91 -14.94 4.40 12.75
C ASN A 91 -15.70 3.10 13.03
N ILE A 92 -16.01 2.31 11.99
CA ILE A 92 -16.61 0.98 12.13
C ILE A 92 -15.66 0.04 12.89
N TYR A 93 -14.39 0.01 12.51
CA TYR A 93 -13.38 -0.83 13.16
C TYR A 93 -13.20 -0.49 14.65
N GLU A 94 -13.07 0.80 14.97
CA GLU A 94 -12.98 1.31 16.35
C GLU A 94 -14.23 1.00 17.18
N PHE A 95 -15.41 1.06 16.56
CA PHE A 95 -16.65 0.62 17.21
C PHE A 95 -16.61 -0.88 17.51
N MET A 96 -16.24 -1.71 16.53
CA MET A 96 -16.16 -3.17 16.70
C MET A 96 -15.13 -3.59 17.75
N LEU A 97 -14.00 -2.89 17.86
CA LEU A 97 -13.01 -3.10 18.91
C LEU A 97 -13.57 -2.73 20.29
N ARG A 98 -14.16 -1.53 20.44
CA ARG A 98 -14.73 -1.06 21.71
C ARG A 98 -15.83 -1.96 22.23
N GLU A 99 -16.70 -2.43 21.34
CA GLU A 99 -17.79 -3.36 21.67
C GLU A 99 -17.33 -4.82 21.83
N LYS A 100 -16.02 -5.10 21.71
CA LYS A 100 -15.43 -6.44 21.80
C LYS A 100 -16.00 -7.42 20.75
N TRP A 101 -16.42 -6.91 19.60
CA TRP A 101 -16.79 -7.73 18.45
C TRP A 101 -15.56 -8.33 17.78
N LEU A 102 -14.43 -7.64 17.91
CA LEU A 102 -13.10 -8.12 17.54
C LEU A 102 -12.31 -8.53 18.79
N ALA A 103 -11.39 -9.48 18.63
CA ALA A 103 -10.39 -9.83 19.62
C ALA A 103 -9.44 -8.66 19.87
N ALA A 104 -8.69 -8.70 20.97
CA ALA A 104 -7.80 -7.62 21.37
C ALA A 104 -6.68 -7.35 20.36
N ASP A 105 -6.33 -8.33 19.53
CA ASP A 105 -5.40 -8.19 18.41
C ASP A 105 -6.03 -7.54 17.15
N GLY A 106 -7.36 -7.39 17.13
CA GLY A 106 -8.11 -6.83 16.01
C GLY A 106 -8.22 -7.75 14.79
N LEU A 107 -7.70 -8.98 14.87
CA LEU A 107 -7.56 -9.87 13.71
C LEU A 107 -8.69 -10.89 13.61
N ALA A 108 -9.35 -11.20 14.72
CA ALA A 108 -10.40 -12.21 14.77
C ALA A 108 -11.71 -11.65 15.32
N LEU A 109 -12.84 -12.15 14.80
CA LEU A 109 -14.16 -11.89 15.38
C LEU A 109 -14.38 -12.75 16.63
N THR A 110 -14.91 -12.12 17.68
CA THR A 110 -15.39 -12.84 18.87
C THR A 110 -16.72 -13.53 18.59
N SER A 111 -17.13 -14.47 19.46
CA SER A 111 -18.45 -15.09 19.38
C SER A 111 -19.59 -14.07 19.44
N ALA A 112 -19.45 -13.05 20.30
CA ALA A 112 -20.38 -11.92 20.39
C ALA A 112 -20.41 -11.10 19.10
N GLY A 113 -19.24 -10.79 18.52
CA GLY A 113 -19.14 -10.07 17.25
C GLY A 113 -19.81 -10.79 16.10
N LYS A 114 -19.61 -12.11 15.99
CA LYS A 114 -20.30 -12.95 14.98
C LYS A 114 -21.83 -12.87 15.12
N ALA A 115 -22.35 -13.05 16.35
CA ALA A 115 -23.80 -12.99 16.60
C ALA A 115 -24.40 -11.61 16.29
N GLN A 116 -23.66 -10.54 16.57
CA GLN A 116 -24.07 -9.16 16.29
C GLN A 116 -24.12 -8.87 14.79
N LEU A 117 -23.07 -9.23 14.05
CA LEU A 117 -23.01 -9.05 12.60
C LEU A 117 -24.11 -9.85 11.90
N GLU A 118 -24.36 -11.09 12.34
CA GLU A 118 -25.46 -11.93 11.87
C GLU A 118 -26.85 -11.29 12.09
N ARG A 119 -27.04 -10.62 13.24
CA ARG A 119 -28.28 -9.86 13.49
C ARG A 119 -28.40 -8.65 12.57
N LEU A 120 -27.31 -7.89 12.39
CA LEU A 120 -27.31 -6.73 11.49
C LEU A 120 -27.63 -7.16 10.06
N TRP A 121 -27.01 -8.24 9.59
CA TRP A 121 -27.28 -8.80 8.26
C TRP A 121 -28.77 -9.11 8.07
N ARG A 122 -29.39 -9.85 9.00
CA ARG A 122 -30.83 -10.18 8.92
C ARG A 122 -31.71 -8.94 8.94
N SER A 123 -31.31 -7.87 9.61
CA SER A 123 -32.07 -6.61 9.64
C SER A 123 -32.00 -5.79 8.35
N THR A 124 -31.01 -6.08 7.49
CA THR A 124 -30.81 -5.40 6.21
C THR A 124 -31.42 -6.12 5.00
N GLU A 125 -31.98 -7.32 5.18
CA GLU A 125 -32.79 -7.98 4.14
C GLU A 125 -34.12 -7.22 3.97
N HIS A 126 -34.14 -6.24 3.08
CA HIS A 126 -35.37 -5.69 2.54
C HIS A 126 -35.99 -6.76 1.61
N PRO A 127 -37.28 -7.12 1.71
CA PRO A 127 -37.91 -7.98 0.71
C PRO A 127 -37.73 -7.32 -0.68
N PRO A 128 -37.42 -8.10 -1.74
CA PRO A 128 -37.32 -7.54 -3.09
C PRO A 128 -38.63 -6.82 -3.41
N ALA A 129 -38.54 -5.57 -3.85
CA ALA A 129 -39.70 -4.83 -4.34
C ALA A 129 -40.31 -5.62 -5.50
N THR A 130 -41.54 -6.10 -5.30
CA THR A 130 -42.38 -6.76 -6.32
C THR A 130 -42.70 -5.80 -7.47
#